data_AF-A0A3P7S5H7-F1
#
_entry.id   AF-A0A3P7S5H7-F1
#
_cell.length_a   1.000
_cell.length_b   1.000
_cell.length_c   1.000
_cell.angle_alpha   90.00
_cell.angle_beta   90.00
_cell.angle_gamma   90.00
#
_symmetry.space_group_name_H-M   'P 1'
#
loop_
_entity.id
_entity.type
_entity.pdbx_description
1 polymer ?
#
loop_
_entity_poly.entity_id
_entity_poly.type
_entity_poly.pdbx_seq_one_letter_code
_entity_poly.pdbx_strand_id
1 'polypeptide(L)' 'MSFLPGVLMWEVFTYCLENPYHGMNNAQVYQFIVGGGRLHKPAICPDRLYVLMLECWQHVSRLFLNSLSTR' A
#
# COMPACT_ATOMS: atom_id res chain seq x y z
N MET A 1 -0.35 11.42 4.03
CA MET A 1 0.97 10.76 4.07
C MET A 1 0.84 9.27 4.41
N SER A 2 -0.04 8.54 3.72
CA SER A 2 -0.39 7.15 4.10
C SER A 2 0.15 6.10 3.14
N PHE A 3 0.65 6.51 1.97
CA PHE A 3 1.07 5.61 0.90
C PHE A 3 2.47 5.02 1.11
N LEU A 4 3.39 5.78 1.71
CA LEU A 4 4.79 5.38 1.92
C LEU A 4 4.97 4.15 2.83
N PRO A 5 4.25 4.00 3.96
CA PRO A 5 4.38 2.82 4.81
C PRO A 5 4.04 1.51 4.10
N GLY A 6 3.01 1.50 3.25
CA GLY A 6 2.63 0.29 2.51
C GLY A 6 3.65 -0.08 1.43
N VAL A 7 4.21 0.92 0.73
CA VAL A 7 5.27 0.69 -0.28
C VAL A 7 6.55 0.19 0.39
N LEU A 8 6.96 0.80 1.49
CA LEU A 8 8.15 0.39 2.25
C LEU A 8 7.99 -1.05 2.78
N MET A 9 6.82 -1.39 3.32
CA MET A 9 6.54 -2.77 3.74
C MET A 9 6.71 -3.72 2.55
N TRP A 10 6.12 -3.41 1.39
CA TRP A 10 6.26 -4.24 0.20
C TRP A 10 7.73 -4.44 -0.23
N GLU A 11 8.54 -3.38 -0.22
CA GLU A 11 9.98 -3.45 -0.54
C GLU A 11 10.76 -4.36 0.42
N VAL A 12 10.44 -4.32 1.73
CA VAL A 12 11.04 -5.20 2.72
C VAL A 12 10.71 -6.67 2.43
N PHE A 13 9.48 -6.97 1.99
CA PHE A 13 9.08 -8.35 1.63
C PHE A 13 9.55 -8.80 0.25
N THR A 14 9.98 -7.90 -0.63
CA THR A 14 10.65 -8.29 -1.88
C THR A 14 12.17 -8.28 -1.75
N TYR A 15 12.71 -8.12 -0.53
CA TYR A 15 14.14 -7.94 -0.26
C TYR A 15 14.76 -6.80 -1.09
N CYS A 16 13.96 -5.80 -1.47
CA CYS A 16 14.31 -4.73 -2.40
C CYS A 16 14.86 -5.25 -3.76
N LEU A 17 14.57 -6.51 -4.13
CA LEU A 17 14.99 -7.09 -5.40
C LEU A 17 14.12 -6.61 -6.56
N GLU A 18 12.87 -6.27 -6.27
CA GLU A 18 11.92 -5.72 -7.24
C GLU A 18 11.70 -4.23 -6.99
N ASN A 19 11.73 -3.44 -8.08
CA ASN A 19 11.37 -2.03 -8.02
C ASN A 19 9.84 -1.89 -8.01
N PRO A 20 9.25 -1.13 -7.07
CA PRO A 20 7.81 -0.90 -7.05
C PRO A 20 7.36 -0.25 -8.37
N TYR A 21 6.33 -0.81 -9.00
CA TYR A 21 5.76 -0.35 -10.27
C TYR A 21 6.78 -0.27 -11.44
N HIS A 22 7.68 -1.25 -11.53
CA HIS A 22 8.66 -1.35 -12.60
C HIS A 22 8.03 -1.19 -14.00
N GLY A 23 8.58 -0.29 -14.82
CA GLY A 23 8.08 0.01 -16.16
C GLY A 23 6.99 1.08 -16.25
N MET A 24 6.57 1.68 -15.13
CA MET A 24 5.62 2.81 -15.10
C MET A 24 6.32 4.13 -14.75
N ASN A 25 5.93 5.22 -15.41
CA ASN A 25 6.34 6.56 -15.01
C ASN A 25 5.47 7.10 -13.85
N ASN A 26 5.91 8.18 -13.20
CA ASN A 26 5.19 8.76 -12.05
C ASN A 26 3.70 9.09 -12.32
N ALA A 27 3.36 9.56 -13.53
CA ALA A 27 1.98 9.85 -13.91
C ALA A 27 1.15 8.57 -14.12
N GLN A 28 1.75 7.53 -14.71
CA GLN A 28 1.11 6.22 -14.88
C GLN A 28 0.91 5.53 -13.52
N VAL A 29 1.90 5.59 -12.64
CA VAL A 29 1.80 5.10 -11.26
C VAL A 29 0.69 5.82 -10.51
N TYR A 30 0.63 7.15 -10.63
CA TYR A 30 -0.44 7.94 -10.03
C TYR A 30 -1.82 7.51 -10.53
N GLN A 31 -2.01 7.40 -11.85
CA GLN A 31 -3.28 6.95 -12.43
C GLN A 31 -3.66 5.53 -12.01
N PHE A 32 -2.68 4.62 -11.93
CA PHE A 32 -2.89 3.24 -11.48
C PHE A 32 -3.35 3.19 -10.02
N ILE A 33 -2.71 3.97 -9.14
CA ILE A 33 -3.07 4.03 -7.72
C ILE A 33 -4.44 4.68 -7.52
N VAL A 34 -4.73 5.76 -8.25
CA VAL A 34 -6.04 6.45 -8.23
C VAL A 34 -7.14 5.55 -8.76
N GLY A 35 -6.85 4.70 -9.75
CA GLY A 35 -7.75 3.67 -10.26
C GLY A 35 -7.97 2.48 -9.32
N GLY A 36 -7.39 2.50 -8.11
CA GLY A 36 -7.51 1.41 -7.14
C GLY A 36 -6.49 0.27 -7.35
N GLY A 37 -5.61 0.38 -8.34
CA GLY A 37 -4.52 -0.55 -8.57
C GLY A 37 -3.50 -0.52 -7.42
N ARG A 38 -3.02 -1.70 -7.01
CA ARG A 38 -2.02 -1.88 -5.95
C ARG A 38 -0.97 -2.89 -6.38
N LEU A 39 0.16 -2.91 -5.68
CA LEU A 39 1.22 -3.88 -5.92
C LEU A 39 0.74 -5.30 -5.60
N HIS A 40 1.26 -6.25 -6.37
CA HIS A 40 1.00 -7.68 -6.19
C HIS A 40 1.51 -8.16 -4.83
N LYS A 41 0.91 -9.25 -4.30
CA LYS A 41 1.36 -9.86 -3.05
C LYS A 41 2.72 -10.54 -3.28
N PRO A 42 3.79 -10.18 -2.53
CA PRO A 42 5.05 -10.92 -2.59
C PRO A 42 4.87 -12.39 -2.21
N ALA A 43 5.57 -13.31 -2.88
CA ALA A 43 5.43 -14.75 -2.67
C ALA A 43 5.75 -15.19 -1.23
N ILE A 44 6.65 -14.47 -0.55
CA ILE A 44 7.07 -14.76 0.83
C ILE A 44 6.19 -14.09 1.89
N CYS A 45 5.26 -13.21 1.48
CA CYS A 45 4.46 -12.43 2.41
C CYS A 45 3.22 -13.23 2.85
N PRO A 46 3.07 -13.52 4.15
CA PRO A 46 1.86 -14.17 4.66
C PRO A 46 0.64 -13.27 4.47
N ASP A 47 -0.52 -13.86 4.23
CA ASP A 47 -1.74 -13.13 3.86
C ASP A 47 -2.13 -12.03 4.86
N ARG A 48 -1.92 -12.27 6.16
CA ARG A 48 -2.18 -11.27 7.20
C ARG A 48 -1.36 -9.99 7.04
N LEU A 49 -0.10 -10.10 6.61
CA LEU A 49 0.78 -8.95 6.41
C LEU A 49 0.41 -8.21 5.11
N TYR A 50 -0.02 -8.93 4.08
CA TYR A 50 -0.55 -8.31 2.87
C TYR A 50 -1.84 -7.52 3.14
N VAL A 51 -2.74 -8.03 3.99
CA VAL A 51 -3.93 -7.28 4.43
C VAL A 51 -3.53 -5.97 5.14
N LEU A 52 -2.51 -6.01 5.98
CA LEU A 52 -1.96 -4.82 6.64
C LEU A 52 -1.38 -3.80 5.63
N MET A 53 -0.65 -4.26 4.61
CA MET A 53 -0.16 -3.40 3.53
C MET A 53 -1.32 -2.75 2.74
N LEU A 54 -2.36 -3.53 2.45
CA LEU A 54 -3.57 -3.02 1.80
C LEU A 54 -4.26 -1.97 2.67
N GLU A 55 -4.35 -2.16 3.99
CA GLU A 55 -4.88 -1.16 4.92
C GLU A 55 -4.03 0.12 4.95
N CYS A 56 -2.69 0.02 4.86
CA CYS A 56 -1.82 1.18 4.72
C CYS A 56 -2.04 1.92 3.39
N TRP A 57 -2.27 1.18 2.31
CA TRP A 57 -2.55 1.76 0.99
C TRP A 57 -4.00 2.24 0.79
N GLN A 58 -4.91 1.94 1.71
CA GLN A 58 -6.21 2.59 1.75
C GLN A 58 -5.98 4.04 2.17
N HIS A 59 -6.45 4.97 1.32
CA HIS A 59 -6.47 6.38 1.65
C HIS A 59 -7.06 6.53 3.06
N VAL A 60 -6.27 7.05 3.99
CA VAL A 60 -6.66 7.16 5.40
C VAL A 60 -7.92 8.00 5.51
N SER A 61 -9.06 7.34 5.50
CA SER A 61 -10.33 7.82 6.05
C SER A 61 -10.53 7.28 7.48
N ARG A 62 -9.54 6.55 8.04
CA ARG A 62 -9.64 5.96 9.40
C ARG A 62 -9.32 6.92 10.54
N LEU A 63 -8.72 8.10 10.28
CA LEU A 63 -8.55 9.12 11.33
C LEU A 63 -9.88 9.81 11.74
N PHE A 64 -10.97 9.62 11.00
CA PHE A 64 -12.30 10.13 11.38
C PHE A 64 -13.18 9.13 12.14
N LEU A 65 -12.84 7.83 12.20
CA LEU A 65 -13.67 6.82 12.88
C LEU A 65 -13.24 6.50 14.30
N ASN A 66 -11.99 6.78 14.69
CA ASN A 66 -11.55 6.60 16.08
C ASN A 66 -11.87 7.80 16.99
N SER A 67 -12.37 8.92 16.45
CA SER A 67 -12.87 10.05 17.26
C SER A 67 -14.41 10.12 17.34
N LEU A 68 -15.13 9.35 16.53
CA LEU A 68 -16.60 9.26 16.55
C LEU A 68 -17.13 8.01 17.28
N SER A 69 -16.25 7.12 17.76
CA SER A 69 -16.61 6.00 18.65
C SER A 69 -16.21 6.24 20.11
N THR A 70 -16.11 7.49 20.53
CA THR A 70 -16.05 7.90 21.96
C THR A 70 -17.00 9.08 22.22
N ARG A 71 -18.20 9.04 21.62
CA ARG A 71 -19.37 9.78 22.10
C ARG A 71 -20.57 8.85 22.14
#